data_AF-A0A9P0K1L4-F1
#
_entry.id   AF-A0A9P0K1L4-F1
#
_cell.length_a   1.000
_cell.length_b   1.000
_cell.length_c   1.000
_cell.angle_alpha   90.00
_cell.angle_beta   90.00
_cell.angle_gamma   90.00
#
_symmetry.space_group_name_H-M   'P 1'
#
loop_
_entity.id
_entity.type
_entity.pdbx_description
1 polymer ?
#
loop_
_entity_poly.entity_id
_entity_poly.type
_entity_poly.pdbx_seq_one_letter_code
_entity_poly.pdbx_strand_id
1 'polypeptide(L)'
;MVRNYKRKSQQHSWSEESMAAAIQDVRHGILSAKKAAAQYHVPLTILRIRLSSNNEPNAAARKWLGRFRTVFSAEQEKELADYILEMESRLFGLGTRELRHIAFQFAEKNHIAHS
;
A
#
# COMPACT_ATOMS: atom_id res chain seq x y z
N MET A 1 10.34 -9.33 24.70
CA MET A 1 9.49 -8.91 23.57
C MET A 1 8.28 -9.85 23.53
N VAL A 2 7.04 -9.36 23.41
CA VAL A 2 5.84 -10.22 23.43
C VAL A 2 5.74 -10.97 22.10
N ARG A 3 5.61 -12.30 22.14
CA ARG A 3 5.56 -13.15 20.93
C ARG A 3 4.38 -12.80 20.01
N ASN A 4 3.23 -12.46 20.59
CA ASN A 4 2.02 -12.03 19.87
C ASN A 4 1.61 -10.62 20.34
N TYR A 5 1.98 -9.59 19.58
CA TYR A 5 1.58 -8.21 19.89
C TYR A 5 0.13 -7.96 19.48
N LYS A 6 -0.74 -7.62 20.45
CA LYS A 6 -2.09 -7.11 20.17
C LYS A 6 -2.02 -5.61 19.92
N ARG A 7 -2.44 -5.18 18.73
CA ARG A 7 -2.48 -3.76 18.36
C ARG A 7 -3.43 -2.99 19.27
N LYS A 8 -2.95 -1.87 19.83
CA LYS A 8 -3.73 -1.01 20.72
C LYS A 8 -4.57 0.04 19.98
N SER A 9 -4.15 0.46 18.78
CA SER A 9 -4.84 1.51 18.02
C SER A 9 -5.90 0.96 17.07
N GLN A 10 -7.03 1.67 16.95
CA GLN A 10 -8.08 1.44 15.96
C GLN A 10 -7.94 2.33 14.72
N GLN A 11 -6.76 2.94 14.54
CA GLN A 11 -6.48 3.74 13.35
C GLN A 11 -6.63 2.89 12.09
N HIS A 12 -7.18 3.49 11.03
CA HIS A 12 -7.35 2.85 9.71
C HIS A 12 -8.48 1.81 9.59
N SER A 13 -9.45 1.83 10.52
CA SER A 13 -10.60 0.90 10.57
C SER A 13 -11.65 1.09 9.46
N TRP A 14 -11.70 2.25 8.81
CA TRP A 14 -12.62 2.56 7.69
C TRP A 14 -12.22 1.80 6.41
N SER A 15 -13.13 1.46 5.48
CA SER A 15 -12.83 0.67 4.26
C SER A 15 -12.34 1.52 3.08
N GLU A 16 -11.51 0.96 2.19
CA GLU A 16 -11.04 1.67 0.98
C GLU A 16 -12.20 2.09 0.09
N GLU A 17 -13.15 1.19 -0.12
CA GLU A 17 -14.35 1.42 -0.93
C GLU A 17 -15.17 2.60 -0.40
N SER A 18 -15.43 2.66 0.91
CA SER A 18 -16.19 3.77 1.52
C SER A 18 -15.45 5.11 1.39
N MET A 19 -14.12 5.10 1.48
CA MET A 19 -13.32 6.31 1.27
C MET A 19 -13.31 6.73 -0.20
N ALA A 20 -13.20 5.79 -1.14
CA ALA A 20 -13.23 6.08 -2.58
C ALA A 20 -14.56 6.73 -2.99
N ALA A 21 -15.68 6.15 -2.53
CA ALA A 21 -17.02 6.68 -2.76
C ALA A 21 -17.18 8.08 -2.15
N ALA A 22 -16.73 8.27 -0.89
CA ALA A 22 -16.78 9.59 -0.26
C ALA A 22 -15.95 10.66 -0.99
N ILE A 23 -14.81 10.28 -1.59
CA ILE A 23 -13.98 11.20 -2.39
C ILE A 23 -14.69 11.53 -3.70
N GLN A 24 -15.29 10.54 -4.38
CA GLN A 24 -16.04 10.75 -5.62
C GLN A 24 -17.21 11.72 -5.41
N ASP A 25 -18.06 11.48 -4.42
CA ASP A 25 -19.24 12.31 -4.13
C ASP A 25 -18.87 13.76 -3.81
N VAL A 26 -17.76 13.97 -3.10
CA VAL A 26 -17.27 15.31 -2.77
C VAL A 26 -16.68 16.00 -4.01
N ARG A 27 -15.97 15.27 -4.87
CA ARG A 27 -15.43 15.82 -6.13
C ARG A 27 -16.52 16.14 -7.15
N HIS A 28 -17.56 15.32 -7.23
CA HIS A 28 -18.74 15.57 -8.06
C HIS A 28 -19.65 16.68 -7.50
N GLY A 29 -19.37 17.20 -6.30
CA GLY A 29 -20.14 18.28 -5.68
C GLY A 29 -21.51 17.84 -5.13
N ILE A 30 -21.76 16.53 -5.04
CA ILE A 30 -23.02 15.96 -4.55
C ILE A 30 -23.14 16.19 -3.04
N LEU A 31 -22.04 15.97 -2.31
CA LEU A 31 -21.99 16.07 -0.85
C LEU A 31 -20.85 16.99 -0.39
N SER A 32 -21.05 17.69 0.73
CA SER A 32 -19.96 18.36 1.41
C SER A 32 -19.09 17.35 2.16
N ALA A 33 -17.79 17.64 2.33
CA ALA A 33 -16.84 16.76 3.02
C ALA A 33 -17.33 16.29 4.41
N LYS A 34 -18.07 17.14 5.14
CA LYS A 34 -18.64 16.79 6.44
C LYS A 34 -19.82 15.81 6.32
N LYS A 35 -20.68 15.99 5.31
CA LYS A 35 -21.81 15.10 5.04
C LYS A 35 -21.32 13.73 4.54
N ALA A 36 -20.38 13.72 3.61
CA ALA A 36 -19.77 12.49 3.10
C ALA A 36 -19.08 11.68 4.21
N ALA A 37 -18.33 12.34 5.11
CA ALA A 37 -17.70 11.68 6.25
C ALA A 37 -18.72 10.97 7.16
N ALA A 38 -19.87 11.59 7.41
CA ALA A 38 -20.93 11.01 8.23
C ALA A 38 -21.63 9.83 7.52
N GLN A 39 -21.91 9.97 6.22
CA GLN A 39 -22.63 8.97 5.42
C GLN A 39 -21.80 7.70 5.19
N TYR A 40 -20.52 7.84 4.89
CA TYR A 40 -19.62 6.72 4.59
C TYR A 40 -18.88 6.19 5.85
N HIS A 41 -19.17 6.73 7.03
CA HIS A 41 -18.49 6.39 8.29
C HIS A 41 -16.96 6.52 8.21
N VAL A 42 -16.49 7.58 7.53
CA VAL A 42 -15.07 7.84 7.31
C VAL A 42 -14.61 9.04 8.16
N PRO A 43 -13.40 9.02 8.75
CA PRO A 43 -12.87 10.17 9.48
C PRO A 43 -12.70 11.41 8.59
N LEU A 44 -13.31 12.53 8.99
CA LEU A 44 -13.30 13.79 8.26
C LEU A 44 -11.88 14.32 7.99
N THR A 45 -10.97 14.19 8.96
CA THR A 45 -9.59 14.67 8.83
C THR A 45 -8.85 13.92 7.72
N ILE A 46 -9.00 12.60 7.66
CA ILE A 46 -8.38 11.75 6.63
C ILE A 46 -9.00 12.03 5.26
N LEU A 47 -10.34 12.18 5.19
CA LEU A 47 -11.03 12.57 3.97
C LEU A 47 -10.47 13.89 3.41
N ARG A 48 -10.32 14.92 4.24
CA ARG A 48 -9.75 16.22 3.83
C ARG A 48 -8.31 16.11 3.32
N ILE A 49 -7.45 15.36 4.01
CA ILE A 49 -6.06 15.12 3.60
C ILE A 49 -6.02 14.41 2.23
N ARG A 50 -6.93 13.47 1.99
CA ARG A 50 -6.99 12.75 0.71
C ARG A 50 -7.56 13.60 -0.41
N LEU A 51 -8.51 14.47 -0.11
CA LEU A 51 -9.07 15.43 -1.06
C LEU A 51 -8.08 16.50 -1.50
N SER A 52 -7.11 16.88 -0.66
CA SER A 52 -6.05 17.83 -1.08
C SER A 52 -5.08 17.22 -2.09
N SER A 53 -5.04 15.89 -2.22
CA SER A 53 -4.30 15.21 -3.29
C SER A 53 -5.17 15.06 -4.53
N ASN A 54 -4.67 15.43 -5.71
CA ASN A 54 -5.41 15.32 -6.97
C ASN A 54 -5.29 13.92 -7.62
N ASN A 55 -5.12 12.88 -6.79
CA ASN A 55 -4.96 11.50 -7.26
C ASN A 55 -6.31 10.87 -7.63
N GLU A 56 -6.32 9.81 -8.43
CA GLU A 56 -7.55 9.02 -8.67
C GLU A 56 -8.23 8.59 -7.36
N PRO A 57 -9.58 8.56 -7.28
CA PRO A 57 -10.30 8.25 -6.04
C PRO A 57 -9.86 6.92 -5.42
N ASN A 58 -9.64 5.90 -6.25
CA ASN A 58 -9.15 4.59 -5.82
C ASN A 58 -7.71 4.66 -5.30
N ALA A 59 -6.85 5.44 -5.95
CA ALA A 59 -5.47 5.63 -5.49
C ALA A 59 -5.41 6.40 -4.16
N ALA A 60 -6.22 7.45 -4.03
CA ALA A 60 -6.36 8.23 -2.81
C ALA A 60 -7.03 7.44 -1.67
N ALA A 61 -7.84 6.43 -2.00
CA ALA A 61 -8.49 5.54 -1.06
C ALA A 61 -7.59 4.46 -0.45
N ARG A 62 -6.46 4.12 -1.10
CA ARG A 62 -5.55 3.08 -0.62
C ARG A 62 -5.13 3.27 0.83
N LYS A 63 -5.08 2.17 1.59
CA LYS A 63 -4.61 2.15 2.98
C LYS A 63 -3.11 1.96 3.03
N TRP A 64 -2.40 3.00 3.46
CA TRP A 64 -0.97 2.90 3.72
C TRP A 64 -0.73 3.27 5.17
N LEU A 65 -0.17 2.34 5.94
CA LEU A 65 0.24 2.60 7.30
C LEU A 65 1.77 2.78 7.34
N GLY A 66 2.22 3.94 7.81
CA GLY A 66 3.64 4.26 7.92
C GLY A 66 4.26 4.83 6.65
N ARG A 67 5.59 5.01 6.69
CA ARG A 67 6.39 5.68 5.65
C ARG A 67 6.73 4.76 4.48
N PHE A 68 7.00 3.48 4.75
CA PHE A 68 7.50 2.56 3.73
C PHE A 68 6.48 2.35 2.62
N ARG A 69 7.00 2.26 1.40
CA ARG A 69 6.25 2.04 0.16
C ARG A 69 6.80 0.80 -0.53
N THR A 70 5.93 0.07 -1.21
CA THR A 70 6.33 -1.04 -2.06
C THR A 70 7.16 -0.50 -3.22
N VAL A 71 8.41 -0.97 -3.33
CA VAL A 71 9.35 -0.54 -4.37
C VAL A 71 9.04 -1.26 -5.69
N PHE A 72 8.67 -2.54 -5.61
CA PHE A 72 8.30 -3.36 -6.75
C PHE A 72 6.79 -3.32 -6.99
N SER A 73 6.40 -3.53 -8.25
CA SER A 73 5.01 -3.82 -8.61
C SER A 73 4.66 -5.27 -8.25
N ALA A 74 3.36 -5.59 -8.16
CA ALA A 74 2.91 -6.95 -7.85
C ALA A 74 3.41 -7.99 -8.87
N GLU A 75 3.56 -7.60 -10.14
CA GLU A 75 4.09 -8.47 -11.20
C GLU A 75 5.58 -8.75 -10.98
N GLN A 76 6.35 -7.74 -10.64
CA GLN A 76 7.78 -7.85 -10.34
C GLN A 76 8.06 -8.66 -9.09
N GLU A 77 7.25 -8.50 -8.03
CA GLU A 77 7.36 -9.33 -6.84
C GLU A 77 7.10 -10.80 -7.15
N LYS A 78 6.14 -11.08 -8.04
CA LYS A 78 5.84 -12.43 -8.49
C LYS A 78 6.99 -13.03 -9.30
N GLU A 79 7.55 -12.29 -10.26
CA GLU A 79 8.71 -12.73 -11.03
C GLU A 79 9.90 -13.07 -10.13
N LEU A 80 10.17 -12.23 -9.13
CA LEU A 80 11.25 -12.45 -8.18
C LEU A 80 10.97 -13.67 -7.28
N ALA A 81 9.72 -13.88 -6.87
CA ALA A 81 9.31 -15.06 -6.11
C ALA A 81 9.44 -16.36 -6.92
N ASP A 82 8.97 -16.36 -8.17
CA ASP A 82 9.07 -17.51 -9.07
C ASP A 82 10.55 -17.89 -9.30
N TYR A 83 11.43 -16.90 -9.49
CA TYR A 83 12.87 -17.10 -9.61
C TYR A 83 13.51 -17.74 -8.36
N ILE A 84 13.10 -17.34 -7.16
CA ILE A 84 13.58 -17.94 -5.90
C ILE A 84 13.16 -19.40 -5.81
N LEU A 85 11.90 -19.70 -6.15
CA LEU A 85 11.37 -21.07 -6.13
C LEU A 85 12.09 -21.96 -7.15
N GLU A 86 12.41 -21.44 -8.33
CA GLU A 86 13.21 -22.16 -9.31
C GLU A 86 14.63 -22.46 -8.81
N MET A 87 15.28 -21.52 -8.13
CA MET A 87 16.60 -21.76 -7.55
C MET A 87 16.58 -22.82 -6.45
N GLU A 88 15.57 -22.76 -5.57
CA GLU A 88 15.39 -23.74 -4.51
C GLU A 88 15.20 -25.14 -5.09
N SER A 89 14.41 -25.28 -6.17
CA SER A 89 14.19 -26.57 -6.86
C SER A 89 15.47 -27.18 -7.43
N ARG A 90 16.47 -26.35 -7.75
CA ARG A 90 17.78 -26.75 -8.27
C ARG A 90 18.82 -26.95 -7.15
N LEU A 91 18.39 -27.00 -5.89
CA LEU A 91 19.21 -27.13 -4.69
C LEU A 91 20.16 -25.95 -4.43
N PHE A 92 19.87 -24.79 -5.02
CA PHE A 92 20.53 -23.52 -4.67
C PHE A 92 19.70 -22.80 -3.62
N GLY A 93 19.94 -23.14 -2.35
CA GLY A 93 19.31 -22.45 -1.23
C GLY A 93 19.85 -21.02 -1.10
N LEU A 94 19.01 -20.02 -1.39
CA LEU A 94 19.39 -18.61 -1.26
C LEU A 94 19.33 -18.16 0.20
N GLY A 95 20.44 -17.63 0.70
CA GLY A 95 20.48 -16.97 2.00
C GLY A 95 19.78 -15.60 1.98
N THR A 96 19.38 -15.10 3.15
CA THR A 96 18.75 -13.76 3.27
C THR A 96 19.61 -12.61 2.75
N ARG A 97 20.94 -12.78 2.71
CA ARG A 97 21.89 -11.79 2.18
C ARG A 97 21.91 -11.80 0.65
N GLU A 98 21.91 -12.98 0.06
CA GLU A 98 21.91 -13.17 -1.39
C GLU A 98 20.58 -12.71 -1.99
N LEU A 99 19.47 -13.05 -1.35
CA LEU A 99 18.13 -12.58 -1.75
C LEU A 99 18.05 -11.04 -1.77
N ARG A 100 18.64 -10.37 -0.76
CA ARG A 100 18.74 -8.90 -0.74
C ARG A 100 19.60 -8.36 -1.87
N HIS A 101 20.70 -9.04 -2.20
CA HIS A 101 21.57 -8.64 -3.32
C HIS A 101 20.87 -8.82 -4.67
N ILE A 102 20.15 -9.92 -4.86
CA ILE A 102 19.35 -10.17 -6.07
C ILE A 102 18.26 -9.11 -6.21
N ALA A 103 17.53 -8.80 -5.14
CA ALA A 103 16.51 -7.76 -5.17
C ALA A 103 17.09 -6.38 -5.51
N PHE A 104 18.26 -6.06 -4.97
CA PHE A 104 18.97 -4.82 -5.30
C PHE A 104 19.38 -4.77 -6.78
N GLN A 105 20.03 -5.83 -7.29
CA GLN A 105 20.41 -5.93 -8.70
C GLN A 105 19.19 -5.87 -9.63
N PHE A 106 18.08 -6.48 -9.23
CA PHE A 106 16.82 -6.43 -9.97
C PHE A 106 16.24 -5.02 -10.01
N ALA A 107 16.33 -4.26 -8.91
CA ALA A 107 15.94 -2.85 -8.88
C ALA A 107 16.83 -1.98 -9.78
N GLU A 108 18.15 -2.19 -9.77
CA GLU A 108 19.10 -1.49 -10.65
C GLU A 108 18.81 -1.75 -12.13
N LYS A 109 18.60 -3.03 -12.50
CA LYS A 109 18.28 -3.43 -13.88
C LYS A 109 16.98 -2.82 -14.40
N ASN A 110 15.99 -2.71 -13.52
CA ASN A 110 14.70 -2.10 -13.85
C ASN A 110 14.67 -0.57 -13.67
N HIS A 111 15.81 0.05 -13.34
CA HIS A 111 15.93 1.48 -13.07
C HIS A 111 14.94 2.00 -12.02
N ILE A 112 14.61 1.17 -11.02
CA ILE A 112 13.70 1.52 -9.94
C ILE A 112 14.51 2.26 -8.87
N ALA A 113 13.99 3.41 -8.41
CA ALA A 113 14.62 4.16 -7.34
C ALA A 113 14.63 3.35 -6.02
N HIS A 114 15.83 3.06 -5.52
CA HIS A 114 16.05 2.32 -4.29
C HIS A 114 17.09 3.07 -3.44
N SER A 115 16.62 3.77 -2.40
CA SER A 115 17.45 4.61 -1.50
C SER A 115 17.04 4.40 -0.04
#